data_AF-A0AAQ4NUC4-F1
#
_entry.id   AF-A0AAQ4NUC4-F1
#
_cell.length_a   1.000
_cell.length_b   1.000
_cell.length_c   1.000
_cell.angle_alpha   90.00
_cell.angle_beta   90.00
_cell.angle_gamma   90.00
#
_symmetry.space_group_name_H-M   'P 1'
#
loop_
_entity.id
_entity.type
_entity.pdbx_description
1 polymer ?
#
loop_
_entity_poly.entity_id
_entity_poly.type
_entity_poly.pdbx_seq_one_letter_code
_entity_poly.pdbx_strand_id
1 'polypeptide(L)'
;MELHILEHSLKVASIEKEGIQICTHGLVKLAFLASRTRCKFFSLTETPEDYTLIVDEEGFKELPQSEHISVADATWVALNVVSGGGNASNSQPIGVTKIAKSVIAPLADHNISVFMLSTYQTDFILVRERDLPMVTHTLSSEFTLLRVVNGEAVAAPHLGAANGFVKPKLAPRPVIHPLSSPSNMFCVTSLDPDTLPSVATLLMDVMFYSGGSKEASAASEDSGHIRFFSFSLIEGYVSLVMDEQTTQRSLINVPCPLEMLSSFTVT
;
A
#
# COMPACT_ATOMS: atom_id res chain seq x y z
N MET A 1 -2.52 -21.80 -7.09
CA MET A 1 -2.12 -20.67 -6.23
C MET A 1 -3.31 -20.32 -5.36
N GLU A 2 -3.06 -19.72 -4.21
CA GLU A 2 -4.13 -19.26 -3.32
C GLU A 2 -4.25 -17.74 -3.42
N LEU A 3 -5.48 -17.24 -3.42
CA LEU A 3 -5.77 -15.82 -3.26
C LEU A 3 -6.50 -15.64 -1.94
N HIS A 4 -5.89 -14.88 -1.04
CA HIS A 4 -6.40 -14.60 0.28
C HIS A 4 -7.10 -13.25 0.27
N ILE A 5 -8.39 -13.23 0.57
CA ILE A 5 -9.20 -12.03 0.83
C ILE A 5 -9.01 -11.71 2.32
N LEU A 6 -8.30 -10.63 2.62
CA LEU A 6 -7.97 -10.26 4.00
C LEU A 6 -9.19 -9.70 4.74
N GLU A 7 -9.12 -9.71 6.07
CA GLU A 7 -10.21 -9.25 6.97
C GLU A 7 -10.30 -7.72 7.10
N HIS A 8 -9.43 -6.97 6.41
CA HIS A 8 -9.32 -5.53 6.56
C HIS A 8 -10.33 -4.79 5.67
N SER A 9 -11.17 -3.97 6.30
CA SER A 9 -11.97 -2.92 5.65
C SER A 9 -11.14 -1.64 5.62
N LEU A 10 -10.73 -1.20 4.44
CA LEU A 10 -9.75 -0.14 4.24
C LEU A 10 -10.38 1.14 3.70
N LYS A 11 -9.91 2.27 4.23
CA LYS A 11 -10.14 3.61 3.71
C LYS A 11 -8.87 4.11 3.04
N VAL A 12 -9.05 4.76 1.89
CA VAL A 12 -8.00 5.49 1.19
C VAL A 12 -8.30 6.97 1.33
N ALA A 13 -7.35 7.71 1.89
CA ALA A 13 -7.44 9.14 2.10
C ALA A 13 -6.19 9.85 1.58
N SER A 14 -6.32 11.11 1.25
CA SER A 14 -5.21 12.00 0.93
C SER A 14 -5.26 13.20 1.88
N ILE A 15 -4.12 13.46 2.53
CA ILE A 15 -3.90 14.59 3.44
C ILE A 15 -3.05 15.60 2.69
N GLU A 16 -3.56 16.82 2.53
CA GLU A 16 -2.80 17.92 1.94
C GLU A 16 -1.53 18.20 2.75
N LYS A 17 -0.46 18.67 2.11
CA LYS A 17 0.81 19.00 2.80
C LYS A 17 0.62 19.95 3.97
N GLU A 18 -0.25 20.94 3.83
CA GLU A 18 -0.55 21.92 4.89
C GLU A 18 -1.34 21.28 6.06
N GLY A 19 -2.13 20.25 5.76
CA GLY A 19 -2.90 19.48 6.73
C GLY A 19 -2.11 18.44 7.53
N ILE A 20 -0.82 18.23 7.25
CA ILE A 20 -0.06 17.20 7.96
C ILE A 20 0.04 17.49 9.46
N GLN A 21 0.18 18.76 9.84
CA GLN A 21 0.38 19.19 11.23
C GLN A 21 -0.80 18.83 12.13
N ILE A 22 -2.02 18.99 11.62
CA ILE A 22 -3.24 18.65 12.36
C ILE A 22 -3.43 17.12 12.47
N CYS A 23 -2.86 16.36 11.53
CA CYS A 23 -2.93 14.89 11.51
C CYS A 23 -1.82 14.24 12.33
N THR A 24 -0.74 14.96 12.66
CA THR A 24 0.46 14.42 13.32
C THR A 24 0.15 13.60 14.55
N HIS A 25 -0.77 14.03 15.42
CA HIS A 25 -1.12 13.27 16.62
C HIS A 25 -1.68 11.87 16.28
N GLY A 26 -2.64 11.80 15.35
CA GLY A 26 -3.23 10.55 14.88
C GLY A 26 -2.18 9.68 14.18
N LEU A 27 -1.41 10.26 13.27
CA LEU A 27 -0.39 9.55 12.50
C LEU A 27 0.74 8.98 13.38
N VAL A 28 1.20 9.74 14.37
CA VAL A 28 2.20 9.26 15.35
C VAL A 28 1.63 8.11 16.17
N LYS A 29 0.36 8.21 16.60
CA LYS A 29 -0.30 7.14 17.33
C LYS A 29 -0.40 5.85 16.50
N LEU A 30 -0.77 5.97 15.22
CA LEU A 30 -0.86 4.85 14.29
C LEU A 30 0.51 4.22 13.98
N ALA A 31 1.53 5.05 13.74
CA ALA A 31 2.85 4.59 13.32
C ALA A 31 3.69 4.01 14.47
N PHE A 32 3.64 4.61 15.67
CA PHE A 32 4.61 4.32 16.74
C PHE A 32 3.99 3.82 18.04
N LEU A 33 2.67 3.90 18.19
CA LEU A 33 1.98 3.53 19.43
C LEU A 33 0.95 2.43 19.16
N ALA A 34 1.37 1.33 18.54
CA ALA A 34 0.50 0.20 18.18
C ALA A 34 -0.36 -0.32 19.36
N SER A 35 0.15 -0.28 20.59
CA SER A 35 -0.60 -0.66 21.80
C SER A 35 -1.72 0.29 22.20
N ARG A 36 -1.82 1.46 21.57
CA ARG A 36 -2.81 2.51 21.84
C ARG A 36 -3.93 2.57 20.80
N THR A 37 -3.88 1.74 19.77
CA THR A 37 -4.89 1.65 18.72
C THR A 37 -5.21 0.18 18.44
N ARG A 38 -6.35 -0.07 17.80
CA ARG A 38 -6.71 -1.39 17.28
C ARG A 38 -6.42 -1.53 15.78
N CYS A 39 -5.82 -0.51 15.17
CA CYS A 39 -5.38 -0.51 13.80
C CYS A 39 -4.40 -1.67 13.56
N LYS A 40 -4.69 -2.48 12.55
CA LYS A 40 -3.84 -3.56 12.03
C LYS A 40 -3.33 -3.27 10.63
N PHE A 41 -3.91 -2.30 9.91
CA PHE A 41 -3.48 -1.95 8.57
C PHE A 41 -3.26 -0.43 8.49
N PHE A 42 -2.00 0.00 8.43
CA PHE A 42 -1.63 1.40 8.28
C PHE A 42 -0.52 1.54 7.23
N SER A 43 -0.73 2.40 6.24
CA SER A 43 0.27 2.79 5.25
C SER A 43 0.16 4.28 4.98
N LEU A 44 1.26 5.00 5.14
CA LEU A 44 1.40 6.42 4.84
C LEU A 44 2.46 6.58 3.76
N THR A 45 2.07 7.12 2.61
CA THR A 45 2.97 7.43 1.50
C THR A 45 2.99 8.92 1.27
N GLU A 46 4.16 9.51 1.45
CA GLU A 46 4.46 10.87 1.06
C GLU A 46 4.77 10.96 -0.43
N THR A 47 4.07 11.86 -1.15
CA THR A 47 4.34 12.24 -2.55
C THR A 47 4.74 13.73 -2.60
N PRO A 48 5.09 14.31 -3.76
CA PRO A 48 5.22 15.76 -3.87
C PRO A 48 3.92 16.52 -3.54
N GLU A 49 2.77 15.94 -3.90
CA GLU A 49 1.46 16.59 -3.85
C GLU A 49 0.81 16.48 -2.46
N ASP A 50 0.94 15.32 -1.81
CA ASP A 50 0.15 14.99 -0.63
C ASP A 50 0.82 13.95 0.28
N TYR A 51 0.05 13.50 1.27
CA TYR A 51 0.26 12.26 1.98
C TYR A 51 -0.93 11.33 1.72
N THR A 52 -0.71 10.27 0.96
CA THR A 52 -1.69 9.21 0.75
C THR A 52 -1.69 8.27 1.95
N LEU A 53 -2.86 8.06 2.55
CA LEU A 53 -3.09 7.18 3.69
C LEU A 53 -3.99 6.02 3.29
N ILE A 54 -3.56 4.81 3.57
CA ILE A 54 -4.38 3.60 3.50
C ILE A 54 -4.45 3.04 4.91
N VAL A 55 -5.66 2.99 5.46
CA VAL A 55 -5.85 2.64 6.86
C VAL A 55 -7.13 1.83 7.05
N ASP A 56 -7.14 0.90 8.00
CA ASP A 56 -8.38 0.22 8.37
C ASP A 56 -9.36 1.14 9.12
N GLU A 57 -10.59 0.67 9.31
CA GLU A 57 -11.65 1.42 9.99
C GLU A 57 -11.31 1.83 11.42
N GLU A 58 -10.48 1.06 12.13
CA GLU A 58 -10.08 1.39 13.50
C GLU A 58 -9.03 2.49 13.51
N GLY A 59 -8.05 2.43 12.62
CA GLY A 59 -7.06 3.47 12.47
C GLY A 59 -7.64 4.77 11.89
N PHE A 60 -8.62 4.69 11.00
CA PHE A 60 -9.30 5.86 10.45
C PHE A 60 -9.95 6.74 11.53
N LYS A 61 -10.43 6.14 12.63
CA LYS A 61 -11.02 6.86 13.77
C LYS A 61 -10.01 7.73 14.54
N GLU A 62 -8.71 7.51 14.34
CA GLU A 62 -7.64 8.30 14.98
C GLU A 62 -7.36 9.62 14.24
N LEU A 63 -7.92 9.81 13.04
CA LEU A 63 -7.75 11.02 12.26
C LEU A 63 -8.74 12.11 12.68
N PRO A 64 -8.34 13.39 12.68
CA PRO A 64 -9.26 14.49 12.94
C PRO A 64 -10.24 14.67 11.77
N GLN A 65 -11.41 15.24 12.03
CA GLN A 65 -12.24 15.80 10.97
C GLN A 65 -11.61 17.11 10.49
N SER A 66 -11.31 17.22 9.20
CA SER A 66 -10.68 18.40 8.61
C SER A 66 -10.98 18.50 7.13
N GLU A 67 -11.00 19.73 6.61
CA GLU A 67 -11.09 20.01 5.17
C GLU A 67 -9.82 19.61 4.40
N HIS A 68 -8.69 19.49 5.08
CA HIS A 68 -7.41 19.07 4.48
C HIS A 68 -7.29 17.57 4.24
N ILE A 69 -8.32 16.79 4.62
CA ILE A 69 -8.34 15.34 4.44
C ILE A 69 -9.45 15.00 3.45
N SER A 70 -9.06 14.52 2.28
CA SER A 70 -9.99 13.96 1.29
C SER A 70 -10.03 12.45 1.45
N VAL A 71 -11.23 11.86 1.47
CA VAL A 71 -11.42 10.42 1.65
C VAL A 71 -12.16 9.88 0.45
N ALA A 72 -11.66 8.80 -0.15
CA ALA A 72 -12.34 8.14 -1.24
C ALA A 72 -13.66 7.53 -0.76
N ASP A 73 -14.72 7.68 -1.56
CA ASP A 73 -16.07 7.18 -1.22
C ASP A 73 -16.13 5.66 -1.01
N ALA A 74 -15.22 4.93 -1.67
CA ALA A 74 -15.20 3.48 -1.62
C ALA A 74 -14.51 2.95 -0.37
N THR A 75 -15.09 1.91 0.22
CA THR A 75 -14.37 0.97 1.10
C THR A 75 -13.63 -0.05 0.24
N TRP A 76 -12.40 -0.35 0.62
CA TRP A 76 -11.50 -1.26 -0.07
C TRP A 76 -11.23 -2.50 0.76
N VAL A 77 -10.97 -3.62 0.08
CA VAL A 77 -10.56 -4.88 0.67
C VAL A 77 -9.25 -5.30 0.03
N ALA A 78 -8.29 -5.73 0.86
CA ALA A 78 -6.99 -6.19 0.39
C ALA A 78 -7.03 -7.67 -0.01
N LEU A 79 -6.47 -7.96 -1.17
CA LEU A 79 -6.19 -9.30 -1.66
C LEU A 79 -4.68 -9.55 -1.58
N ASN A 80 -4.29 -10.76 -1.21
CA ASN A 80 -2.90 -11.21 -1.18
C ASN A 80 -2.77 -12.53 -1.95
N VAL A 81 -1.79 -12.63 -2.86
CA VAL A 81 -1.55 -13.85 -3.63
C VAL A 81 -0.45 -14.66 -2.95
N VAL A 82 -0.77 -15.89 -2.54
CA VAL A 82 0.19 -16.79 -1.90
C VAL A 82 0.51 -17.95 -2.85
N SER A 83 1.80 -18.12 -3.16
CA SER A 83 2.26 -19.25 -3.95
C SER A 83 2.41 -20.43 -3.01
N GLY A 84 1.48 -21.39 -3.06
CA GLY A 84 1.58 -22.64 -2.34
C GLY A 84 2.79 -23.46 -2.78
N GLY A 85 3.90 -23.32 -2.07
CA GLY A 85 5.05 -24.24 -2.07
C GLY A 85 5.34 -24.60 -0.61
N GLY A 86 5.39 -25.90 -0.30
CA GLY A 86 5.32 -26.45 1.06
C GLY A 86 6.24 -25.83 2.12
N ASN A 87 5.78 -25.98 3.38
CA ASN A 87 6.28 -25.43 4.65
C ASN A 87 5.99 -23.94 4.87
N ALA A 88 5.08 -23.69 5.83
CA ALA A 88 4.60 -22.39 6.30
C ALA A 88 5.67 -21.41 6.83
N SER A 89 6.96 -21.77 6.76
CA SER A 89 8.08 -20.91 7.18
C SER A 89 8.79 -20.19 6.02
N ASN A 90 8.53 -20.54 4.75
CA ASN A 90 9.31 -20.07 3.59
C ASN A 90 8.46 -19.55 2.42
N SER A 91 7.28 -18.97 2.65
CA SER A 91 6.53 -18.31 1.57
C SER A 91 7.27 -17.06 1.11
N GLN A 92 7.93 -17.13 -0.05
CA GLN A 92 8.55 -15.96 -0.69
C GLN A 92 7.46 -15.01 -1.19
N PRO A 93 7.63 -13.68 -1.02
CA PRO A 93 6.74 -12.69 -1.61
C PRO A 93 6.69 -12.88 -3.13
N ILE A 94 5.50 -12.97 -3.72
CA ILE A 94 5.36 -12.96 -5.18
C ILE A 94 5.33 -11.49 -5.62
N GLY A 95 6.41 -11.02 -6.26
CA GLY A 95 6.44 -9.67 -6.83
C GLY A 95 5.34 -9.41 -7.88
N VAL A 96 4.87 -8.15 -7.95
CA VAL A 96 3.80 -7.63 -8.83
C VAL A 96 3.86 -8.15 -10.27
N THR A 97 5.05 -8.30 -10.86
CA THR A 97 5.23 -8.77 -12.25
C THR A 97 4.65 -10.16 -12.50
N LYS A 98 4.63 -11.05 -11.49
CA LYS A 98 4.00 -12.37 -11.60
C LYS A 98 2.48 -12.31 -11.45
N ILE A 99 1.97 -11.27 -10.77
CA ILE A 99 0.54 -11.08 -10.49
C ILE A 99 -0.18 -10.26 -11.58
N ALA A 100 0.58 -9.46 -12.35
CA ALA A 100 0.04 -8.63 -13.43
C ALA A 100 -0.82 -9.41 -14.45
N LYS A 101 -0.39 -10.63 -14.83
CA LYS A 101 -1.13 -11.44 -15.80
C LYS A 101 -2.30 -12.21 -15.21
N SER A 102 -2.14 -12.77 -14.02
CA SER A 102 -3.12 -13.69 -13.43
C SER A 102 -4.18 -12.97 -12.60
N VAL A 103 -3.93 -11.74 -12.15
CA VAL A 103 -4.91 -10.96 -11.37
C VAL A 103 -5.23 -9.63 -12.04
N ILE A 104 -4.23 -8.80 -12.33
CA ILE A 104 -4.50 -7.42 -12.79
C ILE A 104 -5.21 -7.38 -14.14
N ALA A 105 -4.71 -8.14 -15.14
CA ALA A 105 -5.33 -8.18 -16.46
C ALA A 105 -6.79 -8.72 -16.43
N PRO A 106 -7.09 -9.87 -15.82
CA PRO A 106 -8.47 -10.35 -15.70
C PRO A 106 -9.41 -9.36 -14.99
N LEU A 107 -8.95 -8.68 -13.95
CA LEU A 107 -9.75 -7.66 -13.25
C LEU A 107 -10.00 -6.44 -14.15
N ALA A 108 -8.99 -5.97 -14.88
CA ALA A 108 -9.12 -4.87 -15.83
C ALA A 108 -10.09 -5.20 -16.97
N ASP A 109 -10.04 -6.42 -17.52
CA ASP A 109 -10.97 -6.89 -18.57
C ASP A 109 -12.45 -6.88 -18.11
N HIS A 110 -12.67 -6.93 -16.79
CA HIS A 110 -13.99 -6.85 -16.16
C HIS A 110 -14.32 -5.46 -15.59
N ASN A 111 -13.55 -4.42 -15.93
CA ASN A 111 -13.70 -3.05 -15.45
C ASN A 111 -13.65 -2.90 -13.92
N ILE A 112 -12.86 -3.76 -13.26
CA ILE A 112 -12.64 -3.69 -11.82
C ILE A 112 -11.41 -2.83 -11.57
N SER A 113 -11.61 -1.68 -10.91
CA SER A 113 -10.52 -0.80 -10.49
C SER A 113 -9.76 -1.42 -9.33
N VAL A 114 -8.43 -1.34 -9.39
CA VAL A 114 -7.52 -1.83 -8.34
C VAL A 114 -6.64 -0.70 -7.84
N PHE A 115 -6.19 -0.80 -6.59
CA PHE A 115 -5.11 0.01 -6.04
C PHE A 115 -4.00 -0.93 -5.58
N MET A 116 -2.74 -0.65 -5.96
CA MET A 116 -1.60 -1.50 -5.63
C MET A 116 -0.85 -0.94 -4.42
N LEU A 117 -0.59 -1.78 -3.42
CA LEU A 117 0.31 -1.46 -2.32
C LEU A 117 1.35 -2.56 -2.18
N SER A 118 2.54 -2.30 -2.68
CA SER A 118 3.70 -3.16 -2.49
C SER A 118 4.42 -2.82 -1.19
N THR A 119 4.75 -3.84 -0.42
CA THR A 119 5.55 -3.73 0.81
C THR A 119 6.79 -4.60 0.71
N TYR A 120 7.69 -4.49 1.69
CA TYR A 120 8.83 -5.40 1.80
C TYR A 120 8.38 -6.87 1.90
N GLN A 121 7.25 -7.14 2.57
CA GLN A 121 6.78 -8.50 2.86
C GLN A 121 5.93 -9.09 1.75
N THR A 122 5.07 -8.30 1.10
CA THR A 122 4.17 -8.80 0.05
C THR A 122 3.55 -7.66 -0.76
N ASP A 123 2.86 -8.03 -1.83
CA ASP A 123 2.05 -7.16 -2.66
C ASP A 123 0.56 -7.30 -2.30
N PHE A 124 -0.05 -6.19 -1.90
CA PHE A 124 -1.49 -6.10 -1.68
C PHE A 124 -2.19 -5.50 -2.90
N ILE A 125 -3.30 -6.13 -3.29
CA ILE A 125 -4.17 -5.65 -4.37
C ILE A 125 -5.48 -5.26 -3.72
N LEU A 126 -5.74 -3.96 -3.66
CA LEU A 126 -6.95 -3.43 -3.07
C LEU A 126 -8.03 -3.36 -4.15
N VAL A 127 -9.18 -3.96 -3.87
CA VAL A 127 -10.39 -3.88 -4.68
C VAL A 127 -11.49 -3.23 -3.87
N ARG A 128 -12.42 -2.53 -4.53
CA ARG A 128 -13.58 -1.97 -3.83
C ARG A 128 -14.45 -3.13 -3.33
N GLU A 129 -14.93 -3.01 -2.10
CA GLU A 129 -15.74 -4.06 -1.46
C GLU A 129 -16.96 -4.45 -2.32
N ARG A 130 -17.61 -3.45 -2.94
CA ARG A 130 -18.75 -3.66 -3.86
C ARG A 130 -18.44 -4.54 -5.07
N ASP A 131 -17.17 -4.61 -5.48
CA ASP A 131 -16.73 -5.37 -6.66
C ASP A 131 -16.32 -6.82 -6.28
N LEU A 132 -16.26 -7.17 -5.00
CA LEU A 132 -15.84 -8.50 -4.52
C LEU A 132 -16.58 -9.68 -5.16
N PRO A 133 -17.91 -9.64 -5.42
CA PRO A 133 -18.59 -10.72 -6.12
C PRO A 133 -18.02 -10.95 -7.53
N MET A 134 -17.70 -9.87 -8.25
CA MET A 134 -17.10 -9.96 -9.59
C MET A 134 -15.66 -10.44 -9.50
N VAL A 135 -14.87 -9.92 -8.56
CA VAL A 135 -13.49 -10.37 -8.30
C VAL A 135 -13.45 -11.89 -8.04
N THR A 136 -14.33 -12.37 -7.16
CA THR A 136 -14.43 -13.79 -6.80
C THR A 136 -14.79 -14.62 -8.04
N HIS A 137 -15.76 -14.16 -8.84
CA HIS A 137 -16.14 -14.84 -10.07
C HIS A 137 -14.97 -14.89 -11.07
N THR A 138 -14.36 -13.75 -11.38
CA THR A 138 -13.27 -13.59 -12.35
C THR A 138 -12.03 -14.42 -12.00
N LEU A 139 -11.66 -14.50 -10.72
CA LEU A 139 -10.41 -15.16 -10.30
C LEU A 139 -10.59 -16.62 -9.86
N SER A 140 -11.83 -17.09 -9.69
CA SER A 140 -12.11 -18.46 -9.20
C SER A 140 -11.61 -19.59 -10.12
N SER A 141 -11.38 -19.32 -11.40
CA SER A 141 -10.85 -20.33 -12.33
C SER A 141 -9.34 -20.57 -12.18
N GLU A 142 -8.60 -19.59 -11.67
CA GLU A 142 -7.14 -19.65 -11.56
C GLU A 142 -6.66 -19.83 -10.11
N PHE A 143 -7.47 -19.41 -9.14
CA PHE A 143 -7.09 -19.37 -7.73
C PHE A 143 -8.04 -20.16 -6.85
N THR A 144 -7.47 -20.83 -5.84
CA THR A 144 -8.24 -21.23 -4.66
C THR A 144 -8.47 -20.00 -3.80
N LEU A 145 -9.72 -19.56 -3.71
CA LEU A 145 -10.10 -18.35 -3.00
C LEU A 145 -10.33 -18.65 -1.52
N LEU A 146 -9.53 -18.01 -0.67
CA LEU A 146 -9.62 -18.12 0.79
C LEU A 146 -9.98 -16.76 1.36
N ARG A 147 -10.80 -16.73 2.40
CA ARG A 147 -11.08 -15.55 3.20
C ARG A 147 -10.39 -15.71 4.54
N VAL A 148 -9.65 -14.71 4.98
CA VAL A 148 -9.09 -14.68 6.33
C VAL A 148 -10.18 -14.22 7.29
N VAL A 149 -10.42 -14.99 8.36
CA VAL A 149 -11.37 -14.67 9.42
C VAL A 149 -10.71 -14.95 10.76
N ASN A 150 -10.51 -13.93 11.58
CA ASN A 150 -9.79 -14.02 12.86
C ASN A 150 -8.38 -14.60 12.67
N GLY A 151 -7.71 -14.26 11.57
CA GLY A 151 -6.37 -14.77 11.23
C GLY A 151 -6.34 -16.19 10.61
N GLU A 152 -7.47 -16.88 10.50
CA GLU A 152 -7.56 -18.22 9.91
C GLU A 152 -8.05 -18.15 8.46
N ALA A 153 -7.39 -18.86 7.54
CA ALA A 153 -7.80 -18.92 6.14
C ALA A 153 -8.89 -19.98 5.94
N VAL A 154 -10.11 -19.54 5.64
CA VAL A 154 -11.27 -20.40 5.36
C VAL A 154 -11.65 -20.32 3.89
N ALA A 155 -12.26 -21.37 3.34
CA ALA A 155 -12.76 -21.34 1.96
C ALA A 155 -13.74 -20.17 1.78
N ALA A 156 -13.48 -19.32 0.78
CA ALA A 156 -14.39 -18.22 0.50
C ALA A 156 -15.73 -18.82 0.02
N PRO A 157 -16.87 -18.44 0.64
CA PRO A 157 -18.15 -18.92 0.16
C PRO A 157 -18.32 -18.53 -1.30
N HIS A 158 -18.78 -19.45 -2.14
CA HIS A 158 -19.26 -19.11 -3.47
C HIS A 158 -20.41 -18.13 -3.28
N LEU A 159 -20.12 -16.83 -3.38
CA LEU A 159 -21.12 -15.78 -3.54
C LEU A 159 -21.79 -16.08 -4.88
N GLY A 160 -22.87 -16.85 -4.81
CA GLY A 160 -23.61 -17.31 -5.97
C GLY A 160 -23.81 -16.14 -6.90
N ALA A 161 -23.42 -16.33 -8.16
CA ALA A 161 -23.60 -15.33 -9.18
C ALA A 161 -25.09 -15.03 -9.29
N ALA A 162 -25.58 -13.99 -8.61
CA ALA A 162 -26.95 -13.54 -8.78
C ALA A 162 -27.13 -13.24 -10.27
N ASN A 163 -28.16 -13.83 -10.88
CA ASN A 163 -28.48 -13.81 -12.31
C ASN A 163 -28.66 -12.37 -12.87
N GLY A 164 -27.54 -11.64 -12.98
CA GLY A 164 -27.49 -10.23 -13.33
C GLY A 164 -26.08 -9.76 -13.69
N PHE A 165 -25.15 -10.69 -13.94
CA PHE A 165 -23.83 -10.38 -14.51
C PHE A 165 -24.02 -9.89 -15.94
N VAL A 166 -24.26 -8.58 -16.07
CA VAL A 166 -24.22 -7.91 -17.36
C VAL A 166 -22.79 -8.03 -17.86
N LYS A 167 -22.59 -8.67 -19.02
CA LYS A 167 -21.29 -8.69 -19.71
C LYS A 167 -20.72 -7.28 -19.72
N PRO A 168 -19.43 -7.08 -19.39
CA PRO A 168 -18.80 -5.77 -19.46
C PRO A 168 -19.12 -5.13 -20.81
N LYS A 169 -19.80 -3.98 -20.78
CA LYS A 169 -19.95 -3.14 -21.96
C LYS A 169 -18.53 -2.75 -22.36
N LEU A 170 -18.14 -2.99 -23.61
CA LEU A 170 -16.79 -2.69 -24.12
C LEU A 170 -16.37 -1.31 -23.62
N ALA A 171 -15.39 -1.26 -22.71
CA ALA A 171 -14.91 0.00 -22.19
C ALA A 171 -14.23 0.79 -23.32
N PRO A 172 -14.21 2.14 -23.24
CA PRO A 172 -13.50 2.96 -24.21
C PRO A 172 -12.02 2.57 -24.28
N ARG A 173 -11.35 2.93 -25.38
CA ARG A 173 -9.93 2.66 -25.65
C ARG A 173 -9.05 2.77 -24.38
N PRO A 174 -8.01 1.91 -24.25
CA PRO A 174 -7.09 2.00 -23.13
C PRO A 174 -6.54 3.42 -23.01
N VAL A 175 -6.71 4.02 -21.83
CA VAL A 175 -6.11 5.31 -21.50
C VAL A 175 -4.62 5.06 -21.34
N ILE A 176 -3.82 5.64 -22.24
CA ILE A 176 -2.36 5.60 -22.12
C ILE A 176 -1.98 6.77 -21.21
N HIS A 177 -1.49 6.45 -20.02
CA HIS A 177 -1.00 7.44 -19.07
C HIS A 177 0.47 7.79 -19.38
N PRO A 178 0.87 9.07 -19.28
CA PRO A 178 2.27 9.45 -19.42
C PRO A 178 3.09 8.84 -18.26
N LEU A 179 4.32 8.40 -18.58
CA LEU A 179 5.26 7.84 -17.61
C LEU A 179 6.39 8.84 -17.35
N SER A 180 6.71 9.06 -16.09
CA SER A 180 7.91 9.79 -15.64
C SER A 180 8.80 8.85 -14.83
N SER A 181 10.10 8.80 -15.15
CA SER A 181 11.08 8.03 -14.39
C SER A 181 12.04 8.99 -13.69
N PRO A 182 11.88 9.21 -12.39
CA PRO A 182 12.82 10.03 -11.63
C PRO A 182 14.15 9.31 -11.43
N SER A 183 15.21 10.07 -11.17
CA SER A 183 16.58 9.60 -11.00
C SER A 183 16.89 9.09 -9.58
N ASN A 184 15.92 9.10 -8.66
CA ASN A 184 16.11 8.61 -7.30
C ASN A 184 16.53 7.13 -7.30
N MET A 185 17.35 6.78 -6.32
CA MET A 185 17.60 5.40 -5.93
C MET A 185 16.81 5.11 -4.66
N PHE A 186 15.79 4.25 -4.74
CA PHE A 186 14.97 3.88 -3.58
C PHE A 186 15.45 2.56 -2.97
N CYS A 187 15.63 2.51 -1.65
CA CYS A 187 15.77 1.24 -0.90
C CYS A 187 14.39 0.85 -0.34
N VAL A 188 14.02 -0.41 -0.53
CA VAL A 188 12.87 -1.05 0.11
C VAL A 188 13.42 -1.90 1.26
N THR A 189 12.97 -1.64 2.48
CA THR A 189 13.49 -2.32 3.67
C THR A 189 12.43 -2.55 4.73
N SER A 190 12.76 -3.38 5.72
CA SER A 190 11.92 -3.68 6.87
C SER A 190 12.67 -3.38 8.17
N LEU A 191 11.93 -3.13 9.23
CA LEU A 191 12.45 -2.99 10.57
C LEU A 191 11.78 -4.02 11.48
N ASP A 192 12.55 -4.52 12.44
CA ASP A 192 11.98 -5.24 13.56
C ASP A 192 11.10 -4.26 14.37
N PRO A 193 9.81 -4.57 14.62
CA PRO A 193 8.92 -3.73 15.42
C PRO A 193 9.48 -3.35 16.78
N ASP A 194 10.27 -4.22 17.41
CA ASP A 194 10.89 -3.95 18.72
C ASP A 194 11.98 -2.88 18.63
N THR A 195 12.56 -2.68 17.44
CA THR A 195 13.56 -1.64 17.17
C THR A 195 12.92 -0.31 16.75
N LEU A 196 11.65 -0.30 16.35
CA LEU A 196 10.95 0.89 15.88
C LEU A 196 11.02 2.09 16.85
N PRO A 197 10.90 1.92 18.19
CA PRO A 197 11.06 3.03 19.13
C PRO A 197 12.44 3.70 19.07
N SER A 198 13.49 2.96 18.75
CA SER A 198 14.86 3.49 18.70
C SER A 198 15.11 4.42 17.51
N VAL A 199 14.35 4.25 16.42
CA VAL A 199 14.44 5.04 15.19
C VAL A 199 13.25 5.99 15.01
N ALA A 200 12.31 6.03 15.97
CA ALA A 200 11.07 6.78 15.86
C ALA A 200 11.31 8.28 15.65
N THR A 201 12.29 8.89 16.32
CA THR A 201 12.62 10.31 16.15
C THR A 201 13.10 10.63 14.74
N LEU A 202 13.92 9.75 14.16
CA LEU A 202 14.41 9.88 12.80
C LEU A 202 13.29 9.70 11.78
N LEU A 203 12.44 8.68 11.97
CA LEU A 203 11.28 8.47 11.11
C LEU A 203 10.27 9.62 11.20
N MET A 204 10.03 10.17 12.39
CA MET A 204 9.18 11.36 12.54
C MET A 204 9.76 12.58 11.80
N ASP A 205 11.08 12.78 11.85
CA ASP A 205 11.76 13.85 11.11
C ASP A 205 11.58 13.69 9.59
N VAL A 206 11.76 12.48 9.08
CA VAL A 206 11.54 12.15 7.66
C VAL A 206 10.07 12.32 7.26
N MET A 207 9.14 11.77 8.03
CA MET A 207 7.71 11.79 7.74
C MET A 207 7.10 13.19 7.77
N PHE A 208 7.49 14.02 8.74
CA PHE A 208 6.72 15.23 9.08
C PHE A 208 7.50 16.53 8.93
N TYR A 209 8.84 16.51 8.97
CA TYR A 209 9.65 17.74 9.08
C TYR A 209 10.65 17.96 7.95
N SER A 210 10.99 16.92 7.17
CA SER A 210 11.93 17.00 6.04
C SER A 210 11.46 17.86 4.85
N GLY A 211 10.24 18.40 4.92
CA GLY A 211 9.65 19.29 3.90
C GLY A 211 9.83 20.78 4.12
N GLY A 212 10.57 21.18 5.15
CA GLY A 212 10.58 22.56 5.67
C GLY A 212 11.43 23.59 4.93
N SER A 213 11.83 23.39 3.66
CA SER A 213 12.46 24.49 2.91
C SER A 213 11.45 25.22 2.03
N LYS A 214 11.01 26.37 2.52
CA LYS A 214 10.37 27.45 1.75
C LYS A 214 11.32 28.14 0.74
N GLU A 215 12.38 27.48 0.28
CA GLU A 215 13.29 27.98 -0.76
C GLU A 215 13.16 27.23 -2.11
N ALA A 216 12.08 26.49 -2.32
CA ALA A 216 11.78 25.90 -3.64
C ALA A 216 11.30 26.94 -4.68
N SER A 217 11.46 28.24 -4.43
CA SER A 217 11.30 29.27 -5.47
C SER A 217 12.61 29.61 -6.20
N ALA A 218 13.71 28.89 -5.98
CA ALA A 218 14.98 29.16 -6.68
C ALA A 218 15.97 27.98 -6.82
N ALA A 219 15.55 26.71 -6.66
CA ALA A 219 16.45 25.56 -6.78
C ALA A 219 15.93 24.52 -7.78
N SER A 220 16.36 24.69 -9.02
CA SER A 220 16.44 23.71 -10.12
C SER A 220 15.26 22.75 -10.34
N GLU A 221 14.53 22.96 -11.44
CA GLU A 221 13.75 21.93 -12.15
C GLU A 221 14.61 20.75 -12.69
N ASP A 222 15.87 20.62 -12.26
CA ASP A 222 16.93 19.85 -12.94
C ASP A 222 17.56 18.76 -12.08
N SER A 223 17.03 18.47 -10.88
CA SER A 223 17.58 17.36 -10.07
C SER A 223 17.14 15.99 -10.60
N GLY A 224 16.05 15.90 -11.36
CA GLY A 224 15.43 14.63 -11.77
C GLY A 224 14.92 13.78 -10.59
N HIS A 225 15.04 14.24 -9.34
CA HIS A 225 14.60 13.51 -8.15
C HIS A 225 13.20 13.96 -7.74
N ILE A 226 12.41 13.03 -7.20
CA ILE A 226 11.11 13.29 -6.60
C ILE A 226 11.18 13.07 -5.09
N ARG A 227 10.28 13.74 -4.37
CA ARG A 227 10.04 13.43 -2.97
C ARG A 227 9.10 12.24 -2.88
N PHE A 228 9.62 11.14 -2.35
CA PHE A 228 8.82 9.94 -2.12
C PHE A 228 9.32 9.23 -0.86
N PHE A 229 8.41 8.94 0.05
CA PHE A 229 8.67 8.15 1.25
C PHE A 229 7.42 7.33 1.56
N SER A 230 7.57 6.04 1.84
CA SER A 230 6.45 5.20 2.27
C SER A 230 6.80 4.48 3.56
N PHE A 231 5.90 4.57 4.54
CA PHE A 231 5.93 3.80 5.77
C PHE A 231 4.66 2.98 5.86
N SER A 232 4.78 1.68 6.10
CA SER A 232 3.64 0.82 6.39
C SER A 232 3.89 0.00 7.64
N LEU A 233 2.86 -0.11 8.48
CA LEU A 233 2.76 -1.03 9.62
C LEU A 233 1.49 -1.86 9.42
N ILE A 234 1.65 -3.08 8.91
CA ILE A 234 0.55 -3.96 8.54
C ILE A 234 0.74 -5.30 9.25
N GLU A 235 -0.23 -5.68 10.08
CA GLU A 235 -0.22 -6.90 10.91
C GLU A 235 1.06 -7.05 11.74
N GLY A 236 1.62 -5.92 12.19
CA GLY A 236 2.86 -5.87 12.95
C GLY A 236 4.14 -5.88 12.11
N TYR A 237 4.06 -6.02 10.78
CA TYR A 237 5.21 -5.92 9.91
C TYR A 237 5.46 -4.48 9.47
N VAL A 238 6.70 -4.00 9.64
CA VAL A 238 7.14 -2.69 9.17
C VAL A 238 7.73 -2.80 7.77
N SER A 239 7.32 -1.90 6.88
CA SER A 239 7.89 -1.73 5.54
C SER A 239 8.20 -0.26 5.29
N LEU A 240 9.38 0.01 4.74
CA LEU A 240 9.88 1.33 4.38
C LEU A 240 10.28 1.37 2.91
N VAL A 241 9.91 2.45 2.23
CA VAL A 241 10.49 2.83 0.94
C VAL A 241 11.01 4.25 1.06
N MET A 242 12.30 4.44 0.86
CA MET A 242 12.94 5.74 1.02
C MET A 242 14.13 5.89 0.09
N ASP A 243 14.44 7.13 -0.29
CA ASP A 243 15.61 7.47 -1.07
C ASP A 243 16.90 7.05 -0.32
N GLU A 244 17.87 6.50 -1.03
CA GLU A 244 19.19 6.15 -0.50
C GLU A 244 19.85 7.34 0.22
N GLN A 245 19.70 8.56 -0.29
CA GLN A 245 20.21 9.78 0.35
C GLN A 245 19.55 10.03 1.71
N THR A 246 18.25 9.72 1.84
CA THR A 246 17.51 9.84 3.10
C THR A 246 17.95 8.76 4.07
N THR A 247 18.17 7.53 3.58
CA THR A 247 18.72 6.41 4.38
C THR A 247 20.08 6.76 4.98
N GLN A 248 21.00 7.31 4.17
CA GLN A 248 22.34 7.68 4.62
C GLN A 248 22.33 8.82 5.65
N ARG A 249 21.48 9.85 5.44
CA ARG A 249 21.35 10.99 6.36
C ARG A 249 20.72 10.62 7.70
N SER A 250 19.75 9.71 7.68
CA SER A 250 19.00 9.32 8.87
C SER A 250 19.77 8.34 9.77
N LEU A 251 20.97 7.89 9.40
CA LEU A 251 21.77 6.90 10.15
C LEU A 251 20.98 5.63 10.51
N ILE A 252 19.87 5.35 9.81
CA ILE A 252 19.13 4.12 10.02
C ILE A 252 20.01 3.03 9.43
N ASN A 253 20.77 2.37 10.31
CA ASN A 253 21.69 1.29 9.97
C ASN A 253 20.88 0.02 9.66
N VAL A 254 20.06 0.08 8.61
CA VAL A 254 19.35 -1.08 8.10
C VAL A 254 20.28 -1.76 7.10
N PRO A 255 20.62 -3.04 7.28
CA PRO A 255 21.27 -3.79 6.22
C PRO A 255 20.30 -3.85 5.03
N CYS A 256 20.42 -2.96 4.03
CA CYS A 256 19.74 -3.13 2.74
C CYS A 256 20.36 -4.40 2.12
N PRO A 257 19.61 -5.51 1.96
CA PRO A 257 20.08 -6.62 1.17
C PRO A 257 20.14 -6.11 -0.28
N LEU A 258 21.32 -6.15 -0.89
CA LEU A 258 21.60 -5.69 -2.25
C LEU A 258 20.86 -6.49 -3.36
N GLU A 259 19.81 -7.25 -3.02
CA GLU A 259 19.07 -8.11 -3.94
C GLU A 259 17.56 -7.85 -3.81
N MET A 260 17.09 -6.67 -4.21
CA MET A 260 15.72 -6.44 -4.70
C MET A 260 15.68 -5.15 -5.56
N LEU A 261 16.72 -4.95 -6.38
CA LEU A 261 16.66 -4.03 -7.53
C LEU A 261 15.80 -4.68 -8.62
N SER A 262 14.50 -4.82 -8.37
CA SER A 262 13.55 -4.91 -9.49
C SER A 262 13.27 -3.48 -9.94
N SER A 263 13.98 -3.08 -10.98
CA SER A 263 13.57 -1.99 -11.86
C SER A 263 12.07 -2.12 -12.12
N PHE A 264 11.29 -1.16 -11.63
CA PHE A 264 9.91 -0.98 -12.06
C PHE A 264 9.94 -0.46 -13.51
N THR A 265 10.12 -1.38 -14.46
CA THR A 265 9.80 -1.13 -15.85
C THR A 265 8.36 -1.59 -16.05
N VAL A 266 7.42 -0.65 -15.96
CA VAL A 266 6.07 -0.88 -16.48
C VAL A 266 6.14 -0.67 -17.98
N THR A 267 6.14 -1.77 -18.74
CA THR A 267 5.88 -1.76 -20.20
C THR A 267 4.43 -1.45 -20.49
#